data_AF-A0AAU2NZB2-F1
#
_entry.id   AF-A0AAU2NZB2-F1
#
_cell.length_a   1.000
_cell.length_b   1.000
_cell.length_c   1.000
_cell.angle_alpha   90.00
_cell.angle_beta   90.00
_cell.angle_gamma   90.00
#
_symmetry.space_group_name_H-M   'P 1'
#
loop_
_entity.id
_entity.type
_entity.pdbx_description
1 polymer ?
#
loop_
_entity_poly.entity_id
_entity_poly.type
_entity_poly.pdbx_seq_one_letter_code
_entity_poly.pdbx_strand_id
1 'polypeptide(L)'
;MSGVPPHLDHGATHPHGPDDRHNGPPTWDDLYASKPEWDINRPQPAFLALAEAGALRGRVLDVGCGTGEHVLMSAGLGLDATGIDLSSTAIHIAEQKARDRGLTAKFLCHDVRRLADLGESFDTVLDCGLFVHVFDDNDDRTAYIDNLRSVMPPGGLYFMLCFRGQQPHHQGLIREEIATAFADGWQVDSIEPATLDSSTSVNGILAWLVALTRTAESS
;
A
#
# COMPACT_ATOMS: atom_id res chain seq x y z
N MET A 1 27.81 -65.30 -10.99
CA MET A 1 28.75 -64.88 -9.93
C MET A 1 29.03 -63.40 -10.17
N SER A 2 28.30 -62.53 -9.48
CA SER A 2 28.75 -61.82 -8.28
C SER A 2 29.58 -60.59 -8.61
N GLY A 3 29.12 -59.39 -8.23
CA GLY A 3 29.95 -58.18 -8.26
C GLY A 3 29.18 -56.86 -8.31
N VAL A 4 28.77 -56.37 -7.14
CA VAL A 4 28.24 -55.03 -6.81
C VAL A 4 29.29 -53.90 -7.09
N PRO A 5 28.90 -52.63 -7.31
CA PRO A 5 29.77 -51.56 -7.86
C PRO A 5 30.56 -50.79 -6.76
N PRO A 6 31.55 -49.95 -7.12
CA PRO A 6 32.04 -48.89 -6.25
C PRO A 6 31.48 -47.52 -6.69
N HIS A 7 30.60 -46.91 -5.91
CA HIS A 7 30.86 -45.98 -4.80
C HIS A 7 31.05 -44.52 -5.25
N LEU A 8 30.01 -43.74 -4.95
CA LEU A 8 30.02 -42.30 -4.71
C LEU A 8 31.02 -41.95 -3.60
N ASP A 9 31.74 -40.85 -3.78
CA ASP A 9 32.35 -40.08 -2.70
C ASP A 9 32.11 -38.57 -2.93
N HIS A 10 32.08 -37.89 -1.80
CA HIS A 10 31.39 -36.68 -1.41
C HIS A 10 32.13 -35.36 -1.71
N GLY A 11 31.38 -34.27 -1.57
CA GLY A 11 31.90 -32.93 -1.27
C GLY A 11 31.78 -31.97 -2.47
N ALA A 12 31.19 -30.79 -2.38
CA ALA A 12 30.88 -30.00 -1.21
C ALA A 12 29.68 -29.10 -1.49
N THR A 13 28.81 -29.02 -0.48
CA THR A 13 28.03 -27.84 -0.14
C THR A 13 28.93 -26.61 -0.23
N HIS A 14 28.63 -25.69 -1.14
CA HIS A 14 29.18 -24.34 -1.04
C HIS A 14 28.41 -23.62 0.08
N PRO A 15 29.10 -23.22 1.17
CA PRO A 15 28.47 -22.42 2.20
C PRO A 15 28.23 -21.01 1.64
N HIS A 16 27.02 -20.50 1.85
CA HIS A 16 26.75 -19.08 1.70
C HIS A 16 27.70 -18.32 2.64
N GLY A 17 28.67 -17.62 2.06
CA GLY A 17 29.56 -16.72 2.78
C GLY A 17 28.82 -15.44 3.18
N PRO A 18 29.14 -14.82 4.32
CA PRO A 18 28.48 -13.60 4.77
C PRO A 18 29.22 -12.38 4.22
N ASP A 19 28.99 -12.01 2.94
CA ASP A 19 29.38 -10.67 2.46
C ASP A 19 28.68 -10.30 1.14
N ASP A 20 27.35 -10.26 1.13
CA ASP A 20 26.63 -9.44 0.15
C ASP A 20 26.30 -8.10 0.82
N ARG A 21 27.31 -7.23 0.92
CA ARG A 21 27.09 -5.80 1.21
C ARG A 21 26.27 -5.21 0.06
N HIS A 22 24.95 -5.18 0.25
CA HIS A 22 23.99 -4.57 -0.65
C HIS A 22 24.34 -3.08 -0.81
N ASN A 23 24.98 -2.73 -1.93
CA ASN A 23 25.47 -1.37 -2.21
C ASN A 23 24.46 -0.54 -3.02
N GLY A 24 23.17 -0.93 -2.97
CA GLY A 24 22.03 -0.22 -3.57
C GLY A 24 21.22 0.54 -2.51
N PRO A 25 20.22 1.35 -2.93
CA PRO A 25 19.27 1.92 -1.97
C PRO A 25 18.58 0.79 -1.16
N PRO A 26 18.19 1.04 0.10
CA PRO A 26 17.57 0.02 0.94
C PRO A 26 16.28 -0.50 0.29
N THR A 27 16.05 -1.80 0.38
CA THR A 27 14.80 -2.42 -0.09
C THR A 27 13.64 -2.10 0.86
N TRP A 28 12.40 -2.33 0.44
CA TRP A 28 11.24 -2.18 1.34
C TRP A 28 11.35 -3.09 2.57
N ASP A 29 11.84 -4.33 2.40
CA ASP A 29 12.06 -5.26 3.52
C ASP A 29 13.11 -4.73 4.50
N ASP A 30 14.20 -4.11 4.02
CA ASP A 30 15.22 -3.49 4.88
C ASP A 30 14.63 -2.34 5.71
N LEU A 31 13.79 -1.51 5.09
CA LEU A 31 13.13 -0.39 5.74
C LEU A 31 12.20 -0.89 6.85
N TYR A 32 11.38 -1.91 6.58
CA TYR A 32 10.50 -2.52 7.59
C TYR A 32 11.26 -3.24 8.71
N ALA A 33 12.42 -3.83 8.43
CA ALA A 33 13.30 -4.37 9.46
C ALA A 33 13.84 -3.29 10.42
N SER A 34 14.05 -2.07 9.91
CA SER A 34 14.53 -0.91 10.69
C SER A 34 13.43 -0.05 11.31
N LYS A 35 12.15 -0.42 11.11
CA LYS A 35 10.95 0.34 11.48
C LYS A 35 10.90 1.73 10.83
N PRO A 36 10.21 1.87 9.68
CA PRO A 36 10.22 3.11 8.92
C PRO A 36 9.40 4.20 9.62
N GLU A 37 9.65 5.45 9.24
CA GLU A 37 9.07 6.61 9.92
C GLU A 37 7.54 6.73 9.76
N TRP A 38 6.99 6.16 8.70
CA TRP A 38 5.54 6.09 8.47
C TRP A 38 4.84 5.00 9.31
N ASP A 39 5.57 4.04 9.89
CA ASP A 39 5.00 3.00 10.77
C ASP A 39 4.74 3.52 12.19
N ILE A 40 3.67 4.30 12.33
CA ILE A 40 3.26 4.92 13.58
C ILE A 40 2.44 4.00 14.51
N ASN A 41 2.23 2.73 14.13
CA ASN A 41 1.47 1.72 14.89
C ASN A 41 0.03 2.13 15.27
N ARG A 42 -0.56 2.98 14.43
CA ARG A 42 -1.97 3.37 14.45
C ARG A 42 -2.39 3.83 13.05
N PRO A 43 -3.69 3.87 12.74
CA PRO A 43 -4.17 4.52 11.53
C PRO A 43 -3.78 6.01 11.51
N GLN A 44 -3.52 6.53 10.32
CA GLN A 44 -3.42 7.97 10.09
C GLN A 44 -4.73 8.67 10.50
N PRO A 45 -4.68 9.84 11.17
CA PRO A 45 -5.89 10.51 11.67
C PRO A 45 -6.94 10.79 10.60
N ALA A 46 -6.50 11.12 9.37
CA ALA A 46 -7.40 11.37 8.24
C ALA A 46 -8.25 10.13 7.88
N PHE A 47 -7.64 8.96 7.82
CA PHE A 47 -8.37 7.71 7.55
C PHE A 47 -9.20 7.25 8.75
N LEU A 48 -8.74 7.51 9.97
CA LEU A 48 -9.54 7.26 11.17
C LEU A 48 -10.83 8.12 11.17
N ALA A 49 -10.72 9.41 10.82
CA ALA A 49 -11.88 10.28 10.73
C ALA A 49 -12.87 9.82 9.64
N LEU A 50 -12.39 9.33 8.50
CA LEU A 50 -13.22 8.72 7.45
C LEU A 50 -13.95 7.47 7.96
N ALA A 51 -13.25 6.60 8.68
CA ALA A 51 -13.80 5.41 9.31
C ALA A 51 -14.90 5.76 10.33
N GLU A 52 -14.64 6.73 11.22
CA GLU A 52 -15.60 7.20 12.23
C GLU A 52 -16.83 7.88 11.60
N ALA A 53 -16.65 8.56 10.46
CA ALA A 53 -17.75 9.14 9.69
C ALA A 53 -18.58 8.11 8.91
N GLY A 54 -18.19 6.84 8.90
CA GLY A 54 -18.86 5.77 8.16
C GLY A 54 -18.65 5.88 6.64
N ALA A 55 -17.57 6.52 6.20
CA ALA A 55 -17.27 6.67 4.77
C ALA A 55 -16.76 5.38 4.12
N LEU A 56 -16.14 4.48 4.91
CA LEU A 56 -15.62 3.20 4.44
C LEU A 56 -16.76 2.18 4.35
N ARG A 57 -16.86 1.45 3.24
CA ARG A 57 -17.94 0.49 3.01
C ARG A 57 -17.53 -0.70 2.17
N GLY A 58 -18.28 -1.79 2.35
CA GLY A 58 -18.17 -3.00 1.54
C GLY A 58 -16.80 -3.65 1.67
N ARG A 59 -16.25 -4.06 0.53
CA ARG A 59 -14.88 -4.59 0.44
C ARG A 59 -13.87 -3.46 0.41
N VAL A 60 -12.90 -3.51 1.32
CA VAL A 60 -11.87 -2.48 1.46
C VAL A 60 -10.52 -3.04 1.02
N LEU A 61 -9.83 -2.34 0.12
CA LEU A 61 -8.44 -2.59 -0.22
C LEU A 61 -7.56 -1.45 0.29
N ASP A 62 -6.46 -1.79 0.95
CA ASP A 62 -5.39 -0.85 1.28
C ASP A 62 -4.16 -1.18 0.43
N VAL A 63 -3.77 -0.26 -0.45
CA VAL A 63 -2.65 -0.43 -1.39
C VAL A 63 -1.38 0.18 -0.80
N GLY A 64 -0.33 -0.65 -0.64
CA GLY A 64 0.84 -0.27 0.14
C GLY A 64 0.54 -0.23 1.64
N CYS A 65 -0.15 -1.27 2.14
CA CYS A 65 -0.71 -1.29 3.49
C CYS A 65 0.36 -1.31 4.61
N GLY A 66 1.62 -1.58 4.28
CA GLY A 66 2.71 -1.70 5.22
C GLY A 66 2.40 -2.70 6.33
N THR A 67 2.49 -2.26 7.59
CA THR A 67 2.20 -3.10 8.76
C THR A 67 0.68 -3.24 9.04
N GLY A 68 -0.17 -2.73 8.15
CA GLY A 68 -1.59 -3.07 8.07
C GLY A 68 -2.54 -2.26 8.96
N GLU A 69 -2.14 -1.13 9.54
CA GLU A 69 -2.98 -0.42 10.51
C GLU A 69 -4.34 0.04 9.94
N HIS A 70 -4.41 0.49 8.67
CA HIS A 70 -5.67 0.87 8.03
C HIS A 70 -6.53 -0.34 7.64
N VAL A 71 -5.91 -1.45 7.26
CA VAL A 71 -6.59 -2.74 7.04
C VAL A 71 -7.22 -3.23 8.33
N LEU A 72 -6.47 -3.23 9.43
CA LEU A 72 -6.94 -3.66 10.75
C LEU A 72 -8.04 -2.76 11.28
N MET A 73 -7.95 -1.45 11.05
CA MET A 73 -9.04 -0.51 11.34
C MET A 73 -10.32 -0.90 10.58
N SER A 74 -10.22 -1.15 9.28
CA SER A 74 -11.35 -1.54 8.44
C SER A 74 -11.96 -2.88 8.86
N ALA A 75 -11.12 -3.87 9.16
CA ALA A 75 -11.55 -5.16 9.72
C ALA A 75 -12.23 -5.01 11.09
N GLY A 76 -11.74 -4.11 11.94
CA GLY A 76 -12.34 -3.78 13.23
C GLY A 76 -13.73 -3.16 13.12
N LEU A 77 -14.06 -2.53 11.99
CA LEU A 77 -15.41 -2.06 11.66
C LEU A 77 -16.33 -3.19 11.13
N GLY A 78 -15.82 -4.41 10.97
CA GLY A 78 -16.54 -5.53 10.38
C GLY A 78 -16.59 -5.53 8.85
N LEU A 79 -15.73 -4.74 8.19
CA LEU A 79 -15.61 -4.73 6.73
C LEU A 79 -14.70 -5.86 6.23
N ASP A 80 -14.92 -6.30 4.99
CA ASP A 80 -14.08 -7.29 4.31
C ASP A 80 -12.80 -6.60 3.80
N ALA A 81 -11.76 -6.62 4.64
CA ALA A 81 -10.55 -5.83 4.45
C ALA A 81 -9.38 -6.66 3.91
N THR A 82 -8.77 -6.17 2.84
CA THR A 82 -7.57 -6.71 2.21
C THR A 82 -6.47 -5.66 2.17
N GLY A 83 -5.25 -6.03 2.54
CA GLY A 83 -4.06 -5.19 2.39
C GLY A 83 -3.05 -5.82 1.46
N ILE A 84 -2.40 -5.00 0.63
CA ILE A 84 -1.28 -5.45 -0.20
C ILE A 84 -0.05 -4.58 0.01
N ASP A 85 1.13 -5.21 -0.01
CA ASP A 85 2.42 -4.52 0.07
C ASP A 85 3.49 -5.34 -0.68
N LEU A 86 4.54 -4.70 -1.17
CA LEU A 86 5.67 -5.38 -1.81
C LEU A 86 6.58 -6.07 -0.78
N SER A 87 6.57 -5.61 0.48
CA SER A 87 7.38 -6.15 1.56
C SER A 87 6.72 -7.37 2.19
N SER A 88 7.34 -8.53 2.01
CA SER A 88 6.96 -9.76 2.71
C SER A 88 7.09 -9.62 4.23
N THR A 89 8.06 -8.82 4.69
CA THR A 89 8.28 -8.51 6.11
C THR A 89 7.12 -7.71 6.70
N ALA A 90 6.66 -6.67 6.00
CA ALA A 90 5.52 -5.86 6.42
C ALA A 90 4.24 -6.70 6.52
N ILE A 91 3.98 -7.53 5.51
CA ILE A 91 2.85 -8.45 5.47
C ILE A 91 2.88 -9.42 6.65
N HIS A 92 4.03 -10.01 6.98
CA HIS A 92 4.14 -10.90 8.14
C HIS A 92 3.81 -10.17 9.47
N ILE A 93 4.29 -8.93 9.63
CA ILE A 93 3.99 -8.11 10.80
C ILE A 93 2.49 -7.80 10.86
N ALA A 94 1.87 -7.45 9.73
CA ALA A 94 0.45 -7.13 9.64
C ALA A 94 -0.43 -8.34 10.02
N GLU A 95 -0.11 -9.52 9.51
CA GLU A 95 -0.79 -10.76 9.88
C GLU A 95 -0.66 -11.08 11.38
N GLN A 96 0.52 -10.85 11.97
CA GLN A 96 0.73 -11.05 13.40
C GLN A 96 -0.13 -10.08 14.23
N LYS A 97 -0.16 -8.80 13.86
CA LYS A 97 -1.02 -7.80 14.50
C LYS A 97 -2.50 -8.18 14.38
N ALA A 98 -2.94 -8.73 13.23
CA ALA A 98 -4.31 -9.21 13.05
C ALA A 98 -4.66 -10.34 14.02
N ARG A 99 -3.77 -11.35 14.12
CA ARG A 99 -3.92 -12.48 15.06
C ARG A 99 -3.99 -12.00 16.51
N ASP A 100 -3.08 -11.11 16.90
CA ASP A 100 -3.00 -10.61 18.28
C ASP A 100 -4.23 -9.78 18.67
N ARG A 101 -4.84 -9.08 17.70
CA ARG A 101 -6.07 -8.28 17.89
C ARG A 101 -7.35 -9.11 17.69
N GLY A 102 -7.24 -10.39 17.30
CA GLY A 102 -8.39 -11.25 17.01
C GLY A 102 -9.21 -10.78 15.80
N LEU A 103 -8.59 -10.09 14.85
CA LEU A 103 -9.24 -9.53 13.67
C LEU A 103 -9.04 -10.45 12.46
N THR A 104 -10.05 -10.54 11.60
CA THR A 104 -9.99 -11.27 10.33
C THR A 104 -9.76 -10.27 9.20
N ALA A 105 -8.58 -10.32 8.58
CA ALA A 105 -8.25 -9.54 7.40
C ALA A 105 -7.30 -10.32 6.48
N LYS A 106 -7.29 -10.00 5.19
CA LYS A 106 -6.43 -10.64 4.19
C LYS A 106 -5.21 -9.77 3.93
N PHE A 107 -4.01 -10.35 3.95
CA PHE A 107 -2.78 -9.65 3.61
C PHE A 107 -2.05 -10.40 2.50
N LEU A 108 -1.61 -9.69 1.46
CA LEU A 108 -0.93 -10.29 0.31
C LEU A 108 0.38 -9.54 0.01
N CYS A 109 1.46 -10.28 -0.16
CA CYS A 109 2.68 -9.75 -0.75
C CYS A 109 2.45 -9.61 -2.25
N HIS A 110 2.09 -8.40 -2.71
CA HIS A 110 1.63 -8.18 -4.09
C HIS A 110 2.07 -6.83 -4.64
N ASP A 111 2.29 -6.80 -5.96
CA ASP A 111 2.69 -5.58 -6.66
C ASP A 111 1.46 -4.76 -7.05
N VAL A 112 1.42 -3.51 -6.56
CA VAL A 112 0.39 -2.51 -6.84
C VAL A 112 0.28 -2.13 -8.32
N ARG A 113 1.26 -2.49 -9.15
CA ARG A 113 1.20 -2.34 -10.63
C ARG A 113 0.43 -3.48 -11.31
N ARG A 114 0.04 -4.50 -10.54
CA ARG A 114 -0.62 -5.72 -11.03
C ARG A 114 -1.93 -5.98 -10.28
N LEU A 115 -2.68 -4.93 -9.93
CA LEU A 115 -3.94 -5.06 -9.17
C LEU A 115 -4.95 -5.96 -9.87
N ALA A 116 -4.99 -5.93 -11.21
CA ALA A 116 -5.88 -6.78 -12.01
C ALA A 116 -5.69 -8.29 -11.71
N ASP A 117 -4.50 -8.71 -11.30
CA ASP A 117 -4.20 -10.11 -10.98
C ASP A 117 -4.90 -10.59 -9.69
N LEU A 118 -5.41 -9.68 -8.86
CA LEU A 118 -6.18 -10.03 -7.66
C LEU A 118 -7.49 -10.74 -8.02
N GLY A 119 -8.06 -10.46 -9.19
CA GLY A 119 -9.33 -11.05 -9.64
C GLY A 119 -10.53 -10.72 -8.75
N GLU A 120 -10.41 -9.68 -7.92
CA GLU A 120 -11.41 -9.22 -6.96
C GLU A 120 -11.79 -7.76 -7.22
N SER A 121 -12.95 -7.34 -6.71
CA SER A 121 -13.39 -5.96 -6.75
C SER A 121 -13.66 -5.41 -5.35
N PHE A 122 -13.30 -4.14 -5.14
CA PHE A 122 -13.33 -3.46 -3.87
C PHE A 122 -14.21 -2.20 -3.97
N ASP A 123 -15.12 -2.05 -3.01
CA ASP A 123 -16.04 -0.91 -2.92
C ASP A 123 -15.34 0.34 -2.40
N THR A 124 -14.29 0.15 -1.58
CA THR A 124 -13.44 1.23 -1.06
C THR A 124 -11.96 0.88 -1.23
N VAL A 125 -11.15 1.82 -1.72
CA VAL A 125 -9.69 1.70 -1.78
C VAL A 125 -9.04 2.82 -0.98
N LEU A 126 -8.05 2.48 -0.17
CA LEU A 126 -7.23 3.41 0.62
C LEU A 126 -5.81 3.41 0.07
N ASP A 127 -5.22 4.59 -0.13
CA ASP A 127 -3.81 4.78 -0.50
C ASP A 127 -3.19 5.82 0.42
N CYS A 128 -2.18 5.40 1.20
CA CYS A 128 -1.47 6.26 2.13
C CYS A 128 -0.01 6.47 1.68
N GLY A 129 0.21 7.49 0.84
CA GLY A 129 1.53 7.92 0.41
C GLY A 129 2.13 7.12 -0.75
N LEU A 130 1.47 6.07 -1.23
CA LEU A 130 2.01 5.19 -2.27
C LEU A 130 2.07 5.89 -3.64
N PHE A 131 1.00 6.58 -4.02
CA PHE A 131 0.87 7.25 -5.33
C PHE A 131 2.03 8.22 -5.63
N VAL A 132 2.60 8.85 -4.60
CA VAL A 132 3.65 9.85 -4.73
C VAL A 132 5.06 9.25 -4.62
N HIS A 133 5.19 8.07 -4.00
CA HIS A 133 6.49 7.44 -3.77
C HIS A 133 6.89 6.40 -4.82
N VAL A 134 5.93 5.88 -5.58
CA VAL A 134 6.19 4.78 -6.53
C VAL A 134 6.23 5.26 -7.98
N PHE A 135 5.63 6.41 -8.29
CA PHE A 135 5.42 6.84 -9.66
C PHE A 135 6.05 8.22 -9.92
N ASP A 136 7.29 8.19 -10.42
CA ASP A 136 8.08 9.37 -10.79
C ASP A 136 7.72 9.92 -12.18
N ASP A 137 7.15 9.09 -13.06
CA ASP A 137 6.71 9.45 -14.41
C ASP A 137 5.16 9.45 -14.54
N ASN A 138 4.64 10.30 -15.41
CA ASN A 138 3.22 10.39 -15.73
C ASN A 138 2.66 9.10 -16.32
N ASP A 139 3.46 8.35 -17.08
CA ASP A 139 3.04 7.08 -17.68
C ASP A 139 2.76 6.03 -16.60
N ASP A 140 3.62 5.94 -15.58
CA ASP A 140 3.43 5.01 -14.47
C ASP A 140 2.22 5.38 -13.61
N ARG A 141 1.97 6.68 -13.39
CA ARG A 141 0.76 7.17 -12.69
C ARG A 141 -0.50 6.79 -13.45
N THR A 142 -0.49 6.95 -14.77
CA THR A 142 -1.63 6.59 -15.62
C THR A 142 -1.90 5.09 -15.54
N ALA A 143 -0.86 4.27 -15.67
CA ALA A 143 -0.98 2.82 -15.56
C ALA A 143 -1.51 2.37 -14.19
N TYR A 144 -1.12 3.05 -13.11
CA TYR A 144 -1.67 2.77 -11.78
C TYR A 144 -3.15 3.14 -11.66
N ILE A 145 -3.55 4.29 -12.18
CA ILE A 145 -4.96 4.72 -12.19
C ILE A 145 -5.83 3.74 -13.00
N ASP A 146 -5.33 3.23 -14.11
CA ASP A 146 -6.01 2.19 -14.89
C ASP A 146 -6.12 0.87 -14.12
N ASN A 147 -5.06 0.48 -13.40
CA ASN A 147 -5.10 -0.68 -12.51
C ASN A 147 -6.14 -0.50 -11.39
N LEU A 148 -6.25 0.68 -10.78
CA LEU A 148 -7.29 0.98 -9.79
C LEU A 148 -8.69 0.81 -10.38
N ARG A 149 -8.92 1.29 -11.61
CA ARG A 149 -10.20 1.11 -12.32
C ARG A 149 -10.55 -0.36 -12.53
N SER A 150 -9.57 -1.24 -12.69
CA SER A 150 -9.78 -2.68 -12.90
C SER A 150 -10.30 -3.41 -11.66
N VAL A 151 -10.00 -2.90 -10.46
CA VAL A 151 -10.36 -3.53 -9.18
C VAL A 151 -11.45 -2.79 -8.42
N MET A 152 -11.99 -1.70 -8.97
CA MET A 152 -13.06 -0.92 -8.35
C MET A 152 -14.28 -0.92 -9.26
N PRO A 153 -15.51 -1.21 -8.78
CA PRO A 153 -16.72 -1.03 -9.58
C PRO A 153 -17.05 0.46 -9.78
N PRO A 154 -17.86 0.84 -10.78
CA PRO A 154 -18.39 2.20 -10.85
C PRO A 154 -19.16 2.54 -9.58
N GLY A 155 -18.93 3.73 -9.03
CA GLY A 155 -19.42 4.14 -7.71
C GLY A 155 -18.55 3.68 -6.54
N GLY A 156 -17.44 2.98 -6.78
CA GLY A 156 -16.43 2.67 -5.77
C GLY A 156 -15.72 3.93 -5.28
N LEU A 157 -15.33 3.96 -4.01
CA LEU A 157 -14.70 5.10 -3.34
C LEU A 157 -13.19 4.90 -3.25
N TYR A 158 -12.43 5.91 -3.62
CA TYR A 158 -10.98 5.92 -3.48
C TYR A 158 -10.56 7.09 -2.60
N PHE A 159 -9.86 6.78 -1.52
CA PHE A 159 -9.34 7.76 -0.59
C PHE A 159 -7.82 7.73 -0.62
N MET A 160 -7.23 8.86 -1.00
CA MET A 160 -5.79 9.01 -1.11
C MET A 160 -5.29 10.07 -0.12
N LEU A 161 -4.28 9.73 0.67
CA LEU A 161 -3.57 10.65 1.53
C LEU A 161 -2.15 10.81 0.98
N CYS A 162 -1.80 12.00 0.48
CA CYS A 162 -0.52 12.23 -0.19
C CYS A 162 0.12 13.57 0.22
N PHE A 163 1.43 13.71 0.05
CA PHE A 163 2.10 14.97 0.39
C PHE A 163 1.59 16.15 -0.44
N ARG A 164 1.44 17.30 0.22
CA ARG A 164 0.96 18.53 -0.40
C ARG A 164 2.12 19.37 -0.94
N GLY A 165 2.19 19.48 -2.26
CA GLY A 165 3.19 20.29 -2.97
C GLY A 165 4.63 19.95 -2.59
N GLN A 166 5.56 20.76 -3.08
CA GLN A 166 6.98 20.59 -2.76
C GLN A 166 7.28 21.07 -1.35
N GLN A 167 7.82 20.17 -0.53
CA GLN A 167 8.22 20.43 0.86
C GLN A 167 9.69 20.03 1.04
N PRO A 168 10.39 20.56 2.07
CA PRO A 168 11.70 20.06 2.42
C PRO A 168 11.64 18.54 2.64
N HIS A 169 12.44 17.79 1.89
CA HIS A 169 12.55 16.32 1.95
C HIS A 169 11.33 15.51 1.47
N HIS A 170 10.22 16.17 1.07
CA HIS A 170 9.03 15.49 0.58
C HIS A 170 8.56 16.11 -0.74
N GLN A 171 8.49 15.29 -1.78
CA GLN A 171 7.84 15.67 -3.02
C GLN A 171 6.36 15.35 -2.90
N GLY A 172 5.51 16.28 -3.30
CA GLY A 172 4.06 16.16 -3.18
C GLY A 172 3.36 16.83 -4.34
N LEU A 173 2.05 16.59 -4.45
CA LEU A 173 1.25 17.05 -5.58
C LEU A 173 0.54 18.36 -5.27
N ILE A 174 0.35 19.18 -6.30
CA ILE A 174 -0.59 20.32 -6.26
C ILE A 174 -2.00 19.86 -6.67
N ARG A 175 -3.01 20.68 -6.38
CA ARG A 175 -4.43 20.36 -6.65
C ARG A 175 -4.68 20.09 -8.12
N GLU A 176 -4.05 20.88 -8.97
CA GLU A 176 -4.18 20.81 -10.42
C GLU A 176 -3.63 19.49 -10.98
N GLU A 177 -2.53 18.98 -10.42
CA GLU A 177 -1.95 17.68 -10.82
C GLU A 177 -2.88 16.53 -10.45
N ILE A 178 -3.46 16.56 -9.25
CA ILE A 178 -4.45 15.57 -8.80
C ILE A 178 -5.67 15.60 -9.71
N ALA A 179 -6.25 16.79 -9.94
CA ALA A 179 -7.42 16.93 -10.80
C ALA A 179 -7.15 16.47 -12.24
N THR A 180 -5.95 16.73 -12.76
CA THR A 180 -5.56 16.29 -14.11
C THR A 180 -5.39 14.77 -14.20
N ALA A 181 -4.73 14.17 -13.22
CA ALA A 181 -4.47 12.73 -13.19
C ALA A 181 -5.77 11.92 -13.15
N PHE A 182 -6.77 12.39 -12.41
CA PHE A 182 -8.07 11.73 -12.25
C PHE A 182 -9.18 12.35 -13.12
N ALA A 183 -8.83 12.97 -14.26
CA ALA A 183 -9.81 13.61 -15.14
C ALA A 183 -10.68 12.61 -15.93
N ASP A 184 -10.17 11.40 -16.19
CA ASP A 184 -10.87 10.35 -16.93
C ASP A 184 -11.25 9.16 -16.04
N GLY A 185 -12.53 8.76 -16.06
CA GLY A 185 -13.04 7.61 -15.29
C GLY A 185 -13.19 7.85 -13.79
N TRP A 186 -12.99 9.08 -13.32
CA TRP A 186 -13.11 9.46 -11.90
C TRP A 186 -13.83 10.79 -11.72
N GLN A 187 -14.49 10.91 -10.58
CA GLN A 187 -15.00 12.17 -10.05
C GLN A 187 -14.17 12.52 -8.82
N VAL A 188 -13.52 13.69 -8.84
CA VAL A 188 -12.86 14.23 -7.64
C VAL A 188 -13.94 14.86 -6.77
N ASP A 189 -14.28 14.21 -5.66
CA ASP A 189 -15.32 14.68 -4.73
C ASP A 189 -14.79 15.78 -3.82
N SER A 190 -13.56 15.62 -3.32
CA SER A 190 -12.88 16.63 -2.53
C SER A 190 -11.37 16.49 -2.57
N ILE A 191 -10.68 17.61 -2.36
CA ILE A 191 -9.24 17.67 -2.06
C ILE A 191 -9.13 18.59 -0.85
N GLU A 192 -8.87 18.05 0.33
CA GLU A 192 -8.87 18.80 1.59
C GLU A 192 -7.47 18.84 2.23
N PRO A 193 -7.04 19.99 2.81
CA PRO A 193 -5.82 20.03 3.60
C PRO A 193 -5.86 19.01 4.74
N ALA A 194 -4.80 18.22 4.88
CA ALA A 194 -4.63 17.24 5.95
C ALA A 194 -3.18 17.22 6.46
N THR A 195 -2.90 16.33 7.40
CA THR A 195 -1.55 16.02 7.87
C THR A 195 -1.28 14.52 7.78
N LEU A 196 -0.04 14.18 7.45
CA LEU A 196 0.53 12.85 7.57
C LEU A 196 1.37 12.79 8.84
N ASP A 197 1.01 11.89 9.75
CA ASP A 197 1.80 11.66 10.94
C ASP A 197 2.98 10.75 10.61
N SER A 198 4.13 11.07 11.20
CA SER A 198 5.37 10.29 11.10
C SER A 198 6.01 10.20 12.49
N SER A 199 6.74 9.12 12.78
CA SER A 199 7.44 8.97 14.05
C SER A 199 8.57 9.99 14.25
N THR A 200 9.00 10.67 13.18
CA THR A 200 10.10 11.63 13.18
C THR A 200 9.62 13.09 13.09
N SER A 201 8.36 13.34 12.72
CA SER A 201 7.80 14.68 12.56
C SER A 201 6.83 15.03 13.69
N VAL A 202 7.19 16.04 14.51
CA VAL A 202 6.39 16.47 15.67
C VAL A 202 5.11 17.21 15.27
N ASN A 203 5.10 17.90 14.12
CA ASN A 203 3.98 18.73 13.67
C ASN A 203 3.16 18.09 12.54
N GLY A 204 3.48 16.86 12.15
CA GLY A 204 2.95 16.23 10.94
C GLY A 204 3.51 16.85 9.66
N ILE A 205 3.39 16.13 8.55
CA ILE A 205 3.79 16.55 7.21
C ILE A 205 2.54 17.06 6.50
N LEU A 206 2.63 18.17 5.77
CA LEU A 206 1.45 18.71 5.08
C LEU A 206 1.00 17.75 3.98
N ALA A 207 -0.29 17.43 3.98
CA ALA A 207 -0.87 16.46 3.07
C ALA A 207 -2.17 16.97 2.42
N TRP A 208 -2.57 16.29 1.37
CA TRP A 208 -3.93 16.33 0.84
C TRP A 208 -4.63 15.03 1.22
N LEU A 209 -5.82 15.15 1.79
CA LEU A 209 -6.79 14.05 1.77
C LEU A 209 -7.68 14.25 0.54
N VAL A 210 -7.64 13.29 -0.36
CA VAL A 210 -8.42 13.29 -1.59
C VAL A 210 -9.47 12.21 -1.52
N ALA A 211 -10.72 12.57 -1.79
CA ALA A 211 -11.82 11.63 -1.97
C ALA A 211 -12.22 11.63 -3.44
N LEU A 212 -12.26 10.44 -4.03
CA LEU A 212 -12.67 10.23 -5.41
C LEU A 212 -13.72 9.13 -5.50
N THR A 213 -14.61 9.27 -6.48
CA THR A 213 -15.57 8.23 -6.85
C THR A 213 -15.28 7.75 -8.26
N ARG A 214 -15.17 6.43 -8.46
CA ARG A 214 -15.03 5.86 -9.81
C ARG A 214 -16.30 6.14 -10.61
N THR A 215 -16.20 6.73 -11.79
CA THR A 215 -17.34 6.94 -12.68
C THR A 215 -17.47 5.78 -13.66
N ALA A 216 -18.66 5.61 -14.24
CA ALA A 216 -18.82 4.73 -15.39
C ALA A 216 -18.11 5.37 -16.59
N GLU A 217 -17.46 4.56 -17.42
CA GLU A 217 -16.91 5.06 -18.68
C GLU A 217 -18.04 5.63 -19.54
N SER A 218 -17.81 6.82 -20.08
CA SER A 218 -18.71 7.39 -21.08
C SER A 218 -18.61 6.53 -22.32
N SER A 219 -19.68 5.78 -22.63
CA SER A 219 -19.78 4.94 -23.84
C SER A 219 -19.63 5.72 -25.13
#